data_AF-A0A2E1Q0H0-F1
#
_entry.id   AF-A0A2E1Q0H0-F1
#
_cell.length_a   1.000
_cell.length_b   1.000
_cell.length_c   1.000
_cell.angle_alpha   90.00
_cell.angle_beta   90.00
_cell.angle_gamma   90.00
#
_symmetry.space_group_name_H-M   'P 1'
#
loop_
_entity.id
_entity.type
_entity.pdbx_description
1 polymer ?
#
loop_
_entity_poly.entity_id
_entity_poly.type
_entity_poly.pdbx_seq_one_letter_code
_entity_poly.pdbx_strand_id
1 'polypeptide(L)'
;MFDIFFVSYRESNADKNWVDLKARFPEAQRIHGVRGIYNAYGEAAKQAKTPYFFTVDGDNRIVSSFDFSTKNLKLDFETVHVWRCFNPAINMAYGFGAVKLFPKDLFQDSDLNGVDVTSSLAGKYKIINEMASETYFFDSPLEAWRGAFRECAKLKAGVIKNQRNEETVHRLDQWIKFRSPLANEKWIRRGAEDGMKYAQESPTLDWINDFEKLDSFFEKAYFND
;
A
#
# COMPACT_ATOMS: atom_id res chain seq x y z
N MET A 1 19.73 13.32 5.12
CA MET A 1 18.35 12.96 4.76
C MET A 1 18.43 11.66 3.98
N PHE A 2 17.50 10.73 4.17
CA PHE A 2 17.51 9.48 3.40
C PHE A 2 16.93 9.71 2.01
N ASP A 3 17.31 8.86 1.06
CA ASP A 3 16.75 8.90 -0.30
C ASP A 3 15.22 8.68 -0.26
N ILE A 4 14.48 9.37 -1.14
CA ILE A 4 13.03 9.24 -1.28
C ILE A 4 12.72 8.70 -2.66
N PHE A 5 12.04 7.55 -2.72
CA PHE A 5 11.59 6.94 -3.96
C PHE A 5 10.06 6.92 -4.03
N PHE A 6 9.50 7.62 -5.02
CA PHE A 6 8.10 7.49 -5.40
C PHE A 6 7.95 6.27 -6.30
N VAL A 7 7.12 5.32 -5.91
CA VAL A 7 6.98 4.01 -6.57
C VAL A 7 5.60 3.92 -7.19
N SER A 8 5.54 3.84 -8.51
CA SER A 8 4.27 3.86 -9.27
C SER A 8 4.24 2.80 -10.36
N TYR A 9 3.06 2.30 -10.67
CA TYR A 9 2.84 1.29 -11.71
C TYR A 9 1.70 1.68 -12.65
N ARG A 10 0.44 1.52 -12.21
CA ARG A 10 -0.77 1.73 -13.02
C ARG A 10 -1.78 2.66 -12.37
N GLU A 11 -1.41 3.35 -11.28
CA GLU A 11 -2.30 4.24 -10.55
C GLU A 11 -2.56 5.51 -11.38
N SER A 12 -3.83 5.78 -11.64
CA SER A 12 -4.32 6.93 -12.41
C SER A 12 -3.82 8.29 -11.88
N ASN A 13 -3.70 8.44 -10.56
CA ASN A 13 -3.22 9.67 -9.91
C ASN A 13 -1.70 9.75 -9.70
N ALA A 14 -0.92 8.75 -10.12
CA ALA A 14 0.51 8.70 -9.83
C ALA A 14 1.28 9.94 -10.34
N ASP A 15 0.95 10.45 -11.52
CA ASP A 15 1.66 11.60 -12.10
C ASP A 15 1.41 12.89 -11.32
N LYS A 16 0.16 13.11 -10.88
CA LYS A 16 -0.21 14.25 -10.05
C LYS A 16 0.47 14.17 -8.67
N ASN A 17 0.39 13.01 -8.03
CA ASN A 17 1.04 12.77 -6.74
C ASN A 17 2.56 12.92 -6.82
N TRP A 18 3.17 12.49 -7.93
CA TRP A 18 4.60 12.68 -8.20
C TRP A 18 4.97 14.16 -8.31
N VAL A 19 4.20 14.95 -9.07
CA VAL A 19 4.43 16.40 -9.21
C VAL A 19 4.33 17.10 -7.84
N ASP A 20 3.30 16.78 -7.05
CA ASP A 20 3.11 17.31 -5.70
C ASP A 20 4.28 16.97 -4.77
N LEU A 21 4.75 15.72 -4.79
CA LEU A 21 5.92 15.28 -4.01
C LEU A 21 7.19 16.01 -4.46
N LYS A 22 7.47 16.04 -5.76
CA LYS A 22 8.69 16.60 -6.34
C LYS A 22 8.80 18.11 -6.13
N ALA A 23 7.66 18.82 -6.11
CA ALA A 23 7.60 20.24 -5.80
C ALA A 23 8.06 20.54 -4.37
N ARG A 24 7.76 19.66 -3.41
CA ARG A 24 8.15 19.80 -2.00
C ARG A 24 9.52 19.20 -1.69
N PHE A 25 9.89 18.12 -2.37
CA PHE A 25 11.12 17.37 -2.17
C PHE A 25 11.84 17.19 -3.51
N PRO A 26 12.59 18.21 -3.98
CA PRO A 26 13.24 18.19 -5.29
C PRO A 26 14.26 17.06 -5.50
N GLU A 27 14.78 16.47 -4.43
CA GLU A 27 15.71 15.32 -4.49
C GLU A 27 15.00 13.97 -4.62
N ALA A 28 13.66 13.92 -4.48
CA ALA A 28 12.91 12.68 -4.64
C ALA A 28 13.12 12.09 -6.04
N GLN A 29 13.18 10.77 -6.13
CA GLN A 29 13.34 10.01 -7.37
C GLN A 29 12.07 9.20 -7.63
N ARG A 30 11.84 8.79 -8.88
CA ARG A 30 10.67 7.98 -9.25
C ARG A 30 11.09 6.66 -9.86
N ILE A 31 10.57 5.57 -9.29
CA ILE A 31 10.58 4.24 -9.89
C ILE A 31 9.21 4.02 -10.51
N HIS A 32 9.15 3.80 -11.82
CA HIS A 32 7.91 3.68 -12.56
C HIS A 32 7.89 2.44 -13.47
N GLY A 33 6.73 1.80 -13.58
CA GLY A 33 6.50 0.73 -14.55
C GLY A 33 7.11 -0.64 -14.17
N VAL A 34 7.65 -0.78 -12.95
CA VAL A 34 8.23 -2.04 -12.47
C VAL A 34 7.10 -2.96 -12.00
N ARG A 35 7.00 -4.14 -12.63
CA ARG A 35 5.97 -5.15 -12.28
C ARG A 35 6.25 -5.74 -10.90
N GLY A 36 5.28 -5.63 -10.00
CA GLY A 36 5.34 -6.16 -8.63
C GLY A 36 6.01 -5.19 -7.66
N ILE A 37 5.35 -4.89 -6.55
CA ILE A 37 5.80 -3.88 -5.59
C ILE A 37 7.14 -4.26 -4.94
N TYR A 38 7.41 -5.56 -4.74
CA TYR A 38 8.70 -6.05 -4.25
C TYR A 38 9.85 -5.66 -5.18
N ASN A 39 9.69 -5.93 -6.48
CA ASN A 39 10.70 -5.60 -7.48
C ASN A 39 10.93 -4.09 -7.55
N ALA A 40 9.86 -3.29 -7.46
CA ALA A 40 9.95 -1.84 -7.48
C ALA A 40 10.71 -1.28 -6.27
N TYR A 41 10.47 -1.83 -5.07
CA TYR A 41 11.25 -1.51 -3.88
C TYR A 41 12.71 -2.00 -3.98
N GLY A 42 12.95 -3.15 -4.60
CA GLY A 42 14.30 -3.65 -4.89
C GLY A 42 15.09 -2.71 -5.83
N GLU A 43 14.44 -2.16 -6.85
CA GLU A 43 15.05 -1.13 -7.71
C GLU A 43 15.37 0.16 -6.94
N ALA A 44 14.48 0.59 -6.04
CA ALA A 44 14.75 1.70 -5.14
C ALA A 44 15.96 1.40 -4.22
N ALA A 45 16.05 0.20 -3.65
CA ALA A 45 17.16 -0.21 -2.80
C ALA A 45 18.51 -0.19 -3.56
N LYS A 46 18.54 -0.65 -4.81
CA LYS A 46 19.73 -0.61 -5.67
C LYS A 46 20.21 0.83 -5.91
N GLN A 47 19.28 1.76 -6.13
CA GLN A 47 19.57 3.17 -6.42
C GLN A 47 19.84 4.01 -5.16
N ALA A 48 19.39 3.55 -3.99
CA ALA A 48 19.60 4.22 -2.72
C ALA A 48 21.11 4.37 -2.42
N LYS A 49 21.52 5.60 -2.11
CA LYS A 49 22.87 5.98 -1.70
C LYS A 49 23.02 5.95 -0.18
N THR A 50 21.91 5.96 0.56
CA THR A 50 21.91 5.84 2.02
C THR A 50 21.55 4.43 2.51
N PRO A 51 21.93 4.04 3.75
CA PRO A 51 21.61 2.72 4.31
C PRO A 51 20.11 2.47 4.50
N TYR A 52 19.30 3.54 4.49
CA TYR A 52 17.84 3.49 4.53
C TYR A 52 17.29 4.30 3.37
N PHE A 53 16.07 3.98 2.93
CA PHE A 53 15.39 4.77 1.92
C PHE A 53 13.88 4.79 2.18
N PHE A 54 13.28 5.93 1.87
CA PHE A 54 11.84 6.08 1.89
C PHE A 54 11.22 5.58 0.60
N THR A 55 10.02 5.01 0.73
CA THR A 55 9.12 4.73 -0.39
C THR A 55 7.81 5.47 -0.18
N VAL A 56 7.25 5.97 -1.27
CA VAL A 56 5.92 6.56 -1.35
C VAL A 56 5.17 5.83 -2.46
N ASP A 57 4.10 5.12 -2.13
CA ASP A 57 3.30 4.37 -3.11
C ASP A 57 2.54 5.35 -4.04
N GLY A 58 2.31 4.96 -5.29
CA GLY A 58 1.86 5.86 -6.35
C GLY A 58 0.49 6.51 -6.13
N ASP A 59 -0.36 5.84 -5.36
CA ASP A 59 -1.68 6.30 -4.95
C ASP A 59 -1.64 7.24 -3.72
N ASN A 60 -0.47 7.59 -3.19
CA ASN A 60 -0.37 8.40 -1.98
C ASN A 60 -0.01 9.86 -2.25
N ARG A 61 -0.78 10.75 -1.62
CA ARG A 61 -0.50 12.17 -1.53
C ARG A 61 0.08 12.50 -0.15
N ILE A 62 1.26 13.10 -0.10
CA ILE A 62 1.91 13.48 1.16
C ILE A 62 1.19 14.68 1.77
N VAL A 63 0.78 14.58 3.05
CA VAL A 63 0.12 15.69 3.76
C VAL A 63 1.10 16.83 4.01
N SER A 64 0.61 18.07 4.06
CA SER A 64 1.47 19.27 4.17
C SER A 64 2.29 19.33 5.46
N SER A 65 1.79 18.73 6.55
CA SER A 65 2.46 18.68 7.85
C SER A 65 3.58 17.64 7.94
N PHE A 66 3.67 16.70 6.99
CA PHE A 66 4.67 15.63 7.04
C PHE A 66 5.99 16.06 6.41
N ASP A 67 7.10 15.66 7.04
CA ASP A 67 8.45 15.82 6.51
C ASP A 67 9.23 14.51 6.64
N PHE A 68 10.13 14.26 5.70
CA PHE A 68 10.98 13.07 5.67
C PHE A 68 12.23 13.20 6.57
N SER A 69 12.28 14.20 7.46
CA SER A 69 13.37 14.31 8.41
C SER A 69 13.25 13.27 9.53
N THR A 70 14.32 12.51 9.71
CA THR A 70 14.41 11.47 10.74
C THR A 70 15.11 11.94 12.01
N LYS A 71 15.33 13.26 12.15
CA LYS A 71 16.18 13.84 13.22
C LYS A 71 15.73 13.48 14.65
N ASN A 72 14.43 13.22 14.82
CA ASN A 72 13.84 12.89 16.11
C ASN A 72 13.48 11.39 16.25
N LEU A 73 13.82 10.57 15.25
CA LEU A 73 13.49 9.15 15.24
C LEU A 73 14.68 8.33 15.71
N LYS A 74 14.48 7.58 16.80
CA LYS A 74 15.33 6.43 17.12
C LYS A 74 14.97 5.32 16.15
N LEU A 75 15.69 5.26 15.03
CA LEU A 75 15.55 4.22 14.03
C LEU A 75 16.19 2.95 14.56
N ASP A 76 15.42 1.87 14.51
CA ASP A 76 15.95 0.51 14.69
C ASP A 76 16.41 0.01 13.32
N PHE A 77 17.69 -0.33 13.24
CA PHE A 77 18.40 -0.54 11.98
C PHE A 77 17.92 -1.80 11.22
N GLU A 78 17.20 -2.70 11.90
CA GLU A 78 16.60 -3.91 11.28
C GLU A 78 15.09 -3.79 11.02
N THR A 79 14.49 -2.63 11.31
CA THR A 79 13.02 -2.49 11.35
C THR A 79 12.52 -1.62 10.20
N VAL A 80 11.48 -2.10 9.52
CA VAL A 80 10.72 -1.26 8.58
C VAL A 80 9.80 -0.33 9.36
N HIS A 81 9.88 0.96 9.08
CA HIS A 81 9.01 1.96 9.71
C HIS A 81 7.88 2.31 8.75
N VAL A 82 6.64 2.23 9.22
CA VAL A 82 5.43 2.47 8.42
C VAL A 82 4.64 3.60 9.06
N TRP A 83 4.43 4.69 8.33
CA TRP A 83 3.64 5.82 8.83
C TRP A 83 2.15 5.59 8.66
N ARG A 84 1.32 6.39 9.32
CA ARG A 84 -0.12 6.33 9.09
C ARG A 84 -0.48 6.99 7.77
N CYS A 85 -1.39 6.34 7.05
CA CYS A 85 -2.04 6.84 5.86
C CYS A 85 -3.55 6.96 6.14
N PHE A 86 -4.13 8.10 5.80
CA PHE A 86 -5.57 8.28 5.83
C PHE A 86 -6.19 7.62 4.59
N ASN A 87 -7.20 6.78 4.81
CA ASN A 87 -7.97 6.13 3.77
C ASN A 87 -9.38 6.74 3.72
N PRO A 88 -9.67 7.64 2.76
CA PRO A 88 -10.99 8.26 2.60
C PRO A 88 -12.11 7.27 2.26
N ALA A 89 -11.77 6.08 1.73
CA ALA A 89 -12.74 5.06 1.37
C ALA A 89 -13.47 4.48 2.59
N ILE A 90 -12.84 4.52 3.77
CA ILE A 90 -13.39 3.97 5.02
C ILE A 90 -13.29 4.93 6.20
N ASN A 91 -12.82 6.16 5.98
CA ASN A 91 -12.60 7.19 7.01
C ASN A 91 -11.74 6.70 8.19
N MET A 92 -10.63 6.01 7.90
CA MET A 92 -9.69 5.49 8.90
C MET A 92 -8.24 5.85 8.58
N ALA A 93 -7.39 5.87 9.60
CA ALA A 93 -5.95 6.10 9.46
C ALA A 93 -5.15 4.88 9.94
N TYR A 94 -4.41 4.23 9.03
CA TYR A 94 -3.59 3.04 9.32
C TYR A 94 -2.54 2.82 8.21
N GLY A 95 -1.81 1.70 8.22
CA GLY A 95 -0.67 1.45 7.31
C GLY A 95 -1.00 1.14 5.84
N PHE A 96 -2.19 1.48 5.35
CA PHE A 96 -2.64 1.17 3.98
C PHE A 96 -1.90 2.03 2.93
N GLY A 97 -1.14 1.39 2.05
CA GLY A 97 -0.38 2.09 0.98
C GLY A 97 0.63 3.11 1.53
N ALA A 98 1.01 3.05 2.79
CA ALA A 98 1.64 4.17 3.47
C ALA A 98 3.08 4.46 3.03
N VAL A 99 3.57 5.65 3.42
CA VAL A 99 5.00 5.98 3.42
C VAL A 99 5.75 5.01 4.33
N LYS A 100 6.84 4.44 3.80
CA LYS A 100 7.68 3.46 4.52
C LYS A 100 9.14 3.83 4.45
N LEU A 101 9.89 3.57 5.52
CA LEU A 101 11.35 3.65 5.56
C LEU A 101 11.90 2.23 5.69
N PHE A 102 12.68 1.81 4.69
CA PHE A 102 13.27 0.49 4.61
C PHE A 102 14.78 0.55 4.89
N PRO A 103 15.34 -0.41 5.66
CA PRO A 103 16.76 -0.75 5.57
C PRO A 103 17.07 -1.29 4.18
N LYS A 104 18.14 -0.79 3.55
CA LYS A 104 18.58 -1.21 2.21
C LYS A 104 18.87 -2.70 2.13
N ASP A 105 19.43 -3.26 3.19
CA ASP A 105 19.92 -4.65 3.20
C ASP A 105 18.80 -5.69 3.19
N LEU A 106 17.54 -5.31 3.45
CA LEU A 106 16.39 -6.22 3.33
C LEU A 106 16.12 -6.70 1.90
N PHE A 107 16.70 -6.05 0.89
CA PHE A 107 16.51 -6.37 -0.52
C PHE A 107 17.71 -7.08 -1.15
N GLN A 108 18.68 -7.52 -0.34
CA GLN A 108 19.84 -8.29 -0.82
C GLN A 108 19.52 -9.79 -1.02
N ASP A 109 18.51 -10.33 -0.32
CA ASP A 109 18.06 -11.72 -0.47
C ASP A 109 16.93 -11.85 -1.53
N SER A 110 17.08 -12.79 -2.46
CA SER A 110 16.27 -12.86 -3.68
C SER A 110 14.92 -13.58 -3.56
N ASP A 111 14.54 -14.11 -2.40
CA ASP A 111 13.48 -15.13 -2.30
C ASP A 111 12.16 -14.68 -1.62
N LEU A 112 11.87 -13.38 -1.61
CA LEU A 112 10.74 -12.83 -0.85
C LEU A 112 9.47 -12.73 -1.71
N ASN A 113 8.79 -13.87 -1.90
CA ASN A 113 7.45 -13.99 -2.51
C ASN A 113 6.31 -13.89 -1.48
N GLY A 114 6.31 -12.82 -0.68
CA GLY A 114 5.28 -12.59 0.35
C GLY A 114 3.96 -12.06 -0.21
N VAL A 115 2.82 -12.54 0.32
CA VAL A 115 1.49 -11.96 0.05
C VAL A 115 1.44 -10.47 0.42
N ASP A 116 1.98 -10.12 1.59
CA ASP A 116 2.20 -8.73 2.01
C ASP A 116 3.70 -8.45 2.13
N VAL A 117 4.23 -7.74 1.13
CA VAL A 117 5.67 -7.50 0.98
C VAL A 117 6.28 -6.82 2.22
N THR A 118 5.57 -5.86 2.82
CA THR A 118 6.10 -5.10 3.96
C THR A 118 6.26 -5.98 5.20
N SER A 119 5.24 -6.79 5.53
CA SER A 119 5.32 -7.69 6.68
C SER A 119 6.20 -8.92 6.44
N SER A 120 6.33 -9.38 5.19
CA SER A 120 7.21 -10.49 4.81
C SER A 120 8.69 -10.11 4.81
N LEU A 121 9.05 -8.90 4.38
CA LEU A 121 10.43 -8.43 4.31
C LEU A 121 11.07 -8.19 5.67
N ALA A 122 10.30 -7.63 6.60
CA ALA A 122 10.93 -6.89 7.68
C ALA A 122 11.36 -7.79 8.85
N GLY A 123 10.71 -8.93 9.08
CA GLY A 123 10.82 -9.68 10.34
C GLY A 123 10.29 -8.90 11.57
N LYS A 124 10.45 -7.57 11.60
CA LYS A 124 10.00 -6.58 12.57
C LYS A 124 9.60 -5.32 11.79
N TYR A 125 8.37 -4.85 11.98
CA TYR A 125 7.97 -3.52 11.49
C TYR A 125 7.41 -2.69 12.64
N LYS A 126 7.53 -1.37 12.54
CA LYS A 126 7.06 -0.42 13.55
C LYS A 126 6.15 0.60 12.89
N ILE A 127 4.95 0.76 13.46
CA ILE A 127 4.04 1.83 13.07
C ILE A 127 4.51 3.14 13.72
N ILE A 128 4.69 4.17 12.91
CA ILE A 128 4.91 5.54 13.37
C ILE A 128 3.55 6.23 13.46
N ASN A 129 3.19 6.69 14.67
CA ASN A 129 1.91 7.35 14.95
C ASN A 129 1.92 8.83 14.50
N GLU A 130 2.26 9.04 13.23
CA GLU A 130 2.26 10.32 12.54
C GLU A 130 1.59 10.11 11.19
N MET A 131 0.73 11.05 10.81
CA MET A 131 0.08 11.02 9.50
C MET A 131 1.06 11.49 8.43
N ALA A 132 1.41 10.61 7.49
CA ALA A 132 2.30 10.95 6.39
C ALA A 132 1.56 11.24 5.08
N SER A 133 0.46 10.53 4.84
CA SER A 133 -0.21 10.57 3.55
C SER A 133 -1.71 10.35 3.63
N GLU A 134 -2.37 10.65 2.52
CA GLU A 134 -3.71 10.23 2.19
C GLU A 134 -3.65 9.37 0.92
N THR A 135 -4.31 8.22 0.91
CA THR A 135 -4.36 7.32 -0.26
C THR A 135 -5.51 7.70 -1.18
N TYR A 136 -5.31 7.48 -2.47
CA TYR A 136 -6.27 7.73 -3.53
C TYR A 136 -6.19 6.61 -4.58
N PHE A 137 -6.95 5.55 -4.36
CA PHE A 137 -7.04 4.38 -5.26
C PHE A 137 -8.42 4.24 -5.92
N PHE A 138 -9.24 5.29 -5.92
CA PHE A 138 -10.68 5.20 -6.23
C PHE A 138 -11.13 6.09 -7.39
N ASP A 139 -10.23 6.40 -8.33
CA ASP A 139 -10.54 7.20 -9.53
C ASP A 139 -11.32 6.42 -10.59
N SER A 140 -11.06 5.12 -10.70
CA SER A 140 -11.79 4.23 -11.61
C SER A 140 -12.48 3.09 -10.86
N PRO A 141 -13.56 2.52 -11.44
CA PRO A 141 -14.19 1.30 -10.95
C PRO A 141 -13.22 0.17 -10.59
N LEU A 142 -12.29 -0.12 -11.51
CA LEU A 142 -11.34 -1.21 -11.39
C LEU A 142 -10.32 -0.95 -10.27
N GLU A 143 -9.75 0.26 -10.19
CA GLU A 143 -8.81 0.59 -9.12
C GLU A 143 -9.48 0.55 -7.74
N ALA A 144 -10.68 1.12 -7.65
CA ALA A 144 -11.46 1.17 -6.42
C ALA A 144 -11.78 -0.24 -5.90
N TRP A 145 -12.23 -1.11 -6.81
CA TRP A 145 -12.47 -2.52 -6.53
C TRP A 145 -11.18 -3.25 -6.15
N ARG A 146 -10.10 -3.11 -6.92
CA ARG A 146 -8.83 -3.81 -6.71
C ARG A 146 -8.17 -3.45 -5.38
N GLY A 147 -8.16 -2.16 -5.02
CA GLY A 147 -7.62 -1.70 -3.74
C GLY A 147 -8.37 -2.28 -2.54
N ALA A 148 -9.70 -2.24 -2.57
CA ALA A 148 -10.55 -2.81 -1.53
C ALA A 148 -10.44 -4.35 -1.45
N PHE A 149 -10.44 -5.02 -2.62
CA PHE A 149 -10.30 -6.47 -2.74
C PHE A 149 -9.02 -6.96 -2.07
N ARG A 150 -7.87 -6.41 -2.46
CA ARG A 150 -6.57 -6.86 -1.96
C ARG A 150 -6.44 -6.63 -0.46
N GLU A 151 -6.97 -5.52 0.05
CA GLU A 151 -6.87 -5.24 1.48
C GLU A 151 -7.79 -6.12 2.31
N CYS A 152 -9.05 -6.26 1.92
CA CYS A 152 -10.01 -7.06 2.66
C CYS A 152 -9.69 -8.56 2.58
N ALA A 153 -9.13 -9.03 1.48
CA ALA A 153 -8.62 -10.39 1.37
C ALA A 153 -7.47 -10.65 2.36
N LYS A 154 -6.48 -9.76 2.44
CA LYS A 154 -5.38 -9.88 3.42
C LYS A 154 -5.88 -9.84 4.87
N LEU A 155 -6.76 -8.88 5.19
CA LEU A 155 -7.36 -8.75 6.52
C LEU A 155 -8.16 -10.00 6.89
N LYS A 156 -8.95 -10.55 5.96
CA LYS A 156 -9.78 -11.73 6.20
C LYS A 156 -8.95 -13.01 6.37
N ALA A 157 -7.90 -13.19 5.58
CA ALA A 157 -7.02 -14.36 5.65
C ALA A 157 -6.09 -14.35 6.88
N GLY A 158 -5.92 -13.19 7.54
CA GLY A 158 -5.06 -13.09 8.73
C GLY A 158 -3.56 -13.14 8.41
N VAL A 159 -3.18 -12.82 7.17
CA VAL A 159 -1.79 -12.93 6.69
C VAL A 159 -0.91 -11.75 7.08
N ILE A 160 -1.50 -10.68 7.64
CA ILE A 160 -0.74 -9.49 8.08
C ILE A 160 -0.07 -9.78 9.41
N LYS A 161 1.25 -9.62 9.49
CA LYS A 161 1.99 -9.82 10.74
C LYS A 161 1.52 -8.87 11.85
N ASN A 162 1.37 -9.40 13.07
CA ASN A 162 0.87 -8.69 14.26
C ASN A 162 -0.57 -8.17 14.13
N GLN A 163 -1.37 -8.75 13.23
CA GLN A 163 -2.78 -8.43 13.09
C GLN A 163 -3.55 -8.74 14.38
N ARG A 164 -4.34 -7.78 14.85
CA ARG A 164 -5.18 -7.91 16.06
C ARG A 164 -6.61 -8.18 15.66
N ASN A 165 -7.23 -9.19 16.25
CA ASN A 165 -8.57 -9.65 15.85
C ASN A 165 -9.63 -8.53 15.95
N GLU A 166 -9.71 -7.81 17.07
CA GLU A 166 -10.72 -6.75 17.25
C GLU A 166 -10.54 -5.59 16.25
N GLU A 167 -9.31 -5.10 16.10
CA GLU A 167 -9.00 -4.02 15.16
C GLU A 167 -9.25 -4.45 13.71
N THR A 168 -8.94 -5.69 13.36
CA THR A 168 -9.22 -6.26 12.04
C THR A 168 -10.70 -6.33 11.77
N VAL A 169 -11.48 -6.87 12.72
CA VAL A 169 -12.93 -6.96 12.60
C VAL A 169 -13.51 -5.58 12.43
N HIS A 170 -13.07 -4.59 13.20
CA HIS A 170 -13.50 -3.21 13.05
C HIS A 170 -13.15 -2.61 11.68
N ARG A 171 -11.94 -2.84 11.17
CA ARG A 171 -11.54 -2.38 9.83
C ARG A 171 -12.39 -3.01 8.72
N LEU A 172 -12.56 -4.34 8.76
CA LEU A 172 -13.44 -5.05 7.81
C LEU A 172 -14.87 -4.51 7.89
N ASP A 173 -15.35 -4.20 9.10
CA ASP A 173 -16.66 -3.59 9.29
C ASP A 173 -16.77 -2.23 8.61
N GLN A 174 -15.76 -1.37 8.72
CA GLN A 174 -15.73 -0.08 8.04
C GLN A 174 -15.72 -0.24 6.52
N TRP A 175 -14.95 -1.18 5.96
CA TRP A 175 -14.95 -1.46 4.52
C TRP A 175 -16.33 -1.86 3.96
N ILE A 176 -17.17 -2.50 4.78
CA ILE A 176 -18.51 -2.96 4.38
C ILE A 176 -19.60 -1.94 4.69
N LYS A 177 -19.52 -1.25 5.83
CA LYS A 177 -20.61 -0.41 6.36
C LYS A 177 -20.44 1.08 6.09
N PHE A 178 -19.21 1.58 5.99
CA PHE A 178 -19.00 2.99 5.73
C PHE A 178 -19.53 3.32 4.33
N ARG A 179 -20.24 4.44 4.21
CA ARG A 179 -20.80 4.95 2.95
C ARG A 179 -20.07 6.24 2.61
N SER A 180 -18.96 6.07 1.91
CA SER A 180 -18.13 7.19 1.49
C SER A 180 -18.84 8.02 0.41
N PRO A 181 -18.71 9.36 0.39
CA PRO A 181 -19.26 10.19 -0.69
C PRO A 181 -18.48 10.07 -2.02
N LEU A 182 -17.48 9.18 -2.10
CA LEU A 182 -16.64 8.98 -3.27
C LEU A 182 -17.42 8.38 -4.44
N ALA A 183 -17.11 8.83 -5.67
CA ALA A 183 -17.82 8.42 -6.89
C ALA A 183 -17.83 6.89 -7.12
N ASN A 184 -16.76 6.21 -6.73
CA ASN A 184 -16.60 4.76 -6.89
C ASN A 184 -16.86 3.96 -5.59
N GLU A 185 -17.62 4.51 -4.62
CA GLU A 185 -17.96 3.81 -3.36
C GLU A 185 -18.56 2.42 -3.60
N LYS A 186 -19.46 2.28 -4.59
CA LYS A 186 -20.07 0.98 -4.90
C LYS A 186 -19.02 -0.10 -5.23
N TRP A 187 -17.93 0.30 -5.86
CA TRP A 187 -16.84 -0.59 -6.27
C TRP A 187 -15.88 -0.87 -5.13
N ILE A 188 -15.64 0.10 -4.24
CA ILE A 188 -14.96 -0.12 -2.96
C ILE A 188 -15.67 -1.24 -2.19
N ARG A 189 -16.99 -1.13 -2.01
CA ARG A 189 -17.76 -2.13 -1.24
C ARG A 189 -17.74 -3.51 -1.90
N ARG A 190 -17.97 -3.57 -3.23
CA ARG A 190 -17.89 -4.83 -3.98
C ARG A 190 -16.52 -5.47 -3.88
N GLY A 191 -15.45 -4.67 -4.02
CA GLY A 191 -14.09 -5.15 -3.85
C GLY A 191 -13.86 -5.74 -2.46
N ALA A 192 -14.32 -5.05 -1.42
CA ALA A 192 -14.22 -5.55 -0.05
C ALA A 192 -14.95 -6.90 0.13
N GLU A 193 -16.19 -7.01 -0.34
CA GLU A 193 -17.01 -8.24 -0.29
C GLU A 193 -16.34 -9.40 -1.05
N ASP A 194 -15.92 -9.16 -2.29
CA ASP A 194 -15.25 -10.14 -3.14
C ASP A 194 -13.91 -10.59 -2.55
N GLY A 195 -13.13 -9.66 -2.00
CA GLY A 195 -11.84 -9.96 -1.36
C GLY A 195 -12.00 -10.83 -0.12
N MET A 196 -13.01 -10.54 0.71
CA MET A 196 -13.34 -11.37 1.87
C MET A 196 -13.78 -12.78 1.45
N LYS A 197 -14.60 -12.89 0.41
CA LYS A 197 -15.04 -14.18 -0.14
C LYS A 197 -13.85 -14.97 -0.69
N TYR A 198 -13.01 -14.33 -1.50
CA TYR A 198 -11.79 -14.95 -2.04
C TYR A 198 -10.90 -15.51 -0.93
N ALA A 199 -10.67 -14.76 0.15
CA ALA A 199 -9.88 -15.23 1.29
C ALA A 199 -10.50 -16.42 2.04
N GLN A 200 -11.83 -16.59 1.99
CA GLN A 200 -12.49 -17.77 2.57
C GLN A 200 -12.31 -19.01 1.69
N GLU A 201 -12.34 -18.84 0.37
CA GLU A 201 -12.21 -19.93 -0.61
C GLU A 201 -10.75 -20.32 -0.89
N SER A 202 -9.84 -19.36 -0.82
CA SER A 202 -8.40 -19.52 -1.06
C SER A 202 -7.60 -18.72 -0.02
N PRO A 203 -7.43 -19.26 1.20
CA PRO A 203 -6.74 -18.56 2.29
C PRO A 203 -5.25 -18.23 2.01
N THR A 204 -4.63 -18.91 1.05
CA THR A 204 -3.24 -18.69 0.63
C THR A 204 -3.06 -17.45 -0.26
N LEU A 205 -4.15 -16.90 -0.81
CA LEU A 205 -4.16 -15.66 -1.58
C LEU A 205 -3.24 -15.68 -2.82
N ASP A 206 -3.15 -16.84 -3.49
CA ASP A 206 -2.14 -17.16 -4.52
C ASP A 206 -2.02 -16.14 -5.67
N TRP A 207 -3.08 -15.40 -6.00
CA TRP A 207 -3.08 -14.46 -7.13
C TRP A 207 -3.39 -13.02 -6.72
N ILE A 208 -3.45 -12.70 -5.44
CA ILE A 208 -3.79 -11.35 -4.94
C ILE A 208 -2.84 -10.23 -5.42
N ASN A 209 -1.65 -10.60 -5.91
CA ASN A 209 -0.66 -9.67 -6.44
C ASN A 209 -0.54 -9.71 -7.98
N ASP A 210 -1.33 -10.56 -8.65
CA ASP A 210 -1.40 -10.68 -10.11
C ASP A 210 -2.51 -9.75 -10.63
N PHE A 211 -2.12 -8.57 -11.10
CA PHE A 211 -3.06 -7.54 -11.56
C PHE A 211 -3.82 -8.01 -12.80
N GLU A 212 -3.20 -8.77 -13.69
CA GLU A 212 -3.89 -9.31 -14.86
C GLU A 212 -5.02 -10.27 -14.47
N LYS A 213 -4.81 -11.11 -13.45
CA LYS A 213 -5.88 -11.97 -12.91
C LYS A 213 -6.97 -11.18 -12.20
N LEU A 214 -6.60 -10.17 -11.41
CA LEU A 214 -7.56 -9.27 -10.74
C LEU A 214 -8.44 -8.53 -11.76
N ASP A 215 -7.83 -7.97 -12.79
CA ASP A 215 -8.53 -7.23 -13.84
C ASP A 215 -9.47 -8.18 -14.61
N SER A 216 -9.01 -9.39 -14.98
CA SER A 216 -9.88 -10.39 -15.64
C SER A 216 -11.03 -10.87 -14.74
N PHE A 217 -10.80 -11.04 -13.43
CA PHE A 217 -11.85 -11.40 -12.48
C PHE A 217 -12.92 -10.31 -12.44
N PHE A 218 -12.51 -9.05 -12.32
CA PHE A 218 -13.41 -7.91 -12.29
C PHE A 218 -14.27 -7.81 -13.56
N GLU A 219 -13.64 -7.93 -14.73
CA GLU A 219 -14.35 -7.90 -16.01
C GLU A 219 -15.38 -9.02 -16.13
N LYS A 220 -14.98 -10.26 -15.83
CA LYS A 220 -15.88 -11.43 -15.89
C LYS A 220 -17.04 -11.35 -14.90
N ALA A 221 -16.80 -10.81 -13.70
CA ALA A 221 -17.82 -10.74 -12.67
C ALA A 221 -18.87 -9.66 -12.93
N TYR A 222 -18.52 -8.60 -13.67
CA TYR A 222 -19.34 -7.38 -13.72
C TYR A 222 -19.65 -6.83 -15.12
N PHE A 223 -19.00 -7.33 -16.17
CA PHE A 223 -19.10 -6.75 -17.52
C PHE A 223 -19.18 -7.78 -18.65
N ASN A 224 -19.04 -9.08 -18.37
CA ASN A 224 -19.33 -10.12 -19.35
C ASN A 224 -20.72 -10.71 -19.09
N ASP A 225 -21.63 -10.51 -20.04
CA ASP A 225 -22.89 -11.24 -20.19
C ASP A 225 -22.65 -12.63 -20.81
#